data_AF-A0A537XWF4-F1
#
_entry.id   AF-A0A537XWF4-F1
#
_cell.length_a   1.000
_cell.length_b   1.000
_cell.length_c   1.000
_cell.angle_alpha   90.00
_cell.angle_beta   90.00
_cell.angle_gamma   90.00
#
_symmetry.space_group_name_H-M   'P 1'
#
loop_
_entity.id
_entity.type
_entity.pdbx_description
1 polymer ?
#
loop_
_entity_poly.entity_id
_entity_poly.type
_entity_poly.pdbx_seq_one_letter_code
_entity_poly.pdbx_strand_id
1 'polypeptide(L)'
;MMQIERIWEFLQRLTPVTRSCLLTELERLELCGVEMPGSADIQAKLRAEFRKDGSSQGRGGDPARYFFAALEPVLVNSAPEHENCGRIPRGSLAPIWEWINRDLLPTMARDYVDEINKLTAADKQKELRKAAATFQTKVLKYLENALGSPEAVTQTRAKLATYTASPSAYHDLTKLMCVLRTRDALAKFNDALPANIEKFDDAMLAKVTALLKTLGKEHADAVPFGLALIGKRLKTSWHLIYLATKAAPSKKAADIAAMPYAIAVSMVLDQVEDARSALRVALRKNRVLVARSLLVAIYDTEHALQVRINELDASQWGARLRKLMDAIAALVEEEVSRFPDEVGHVLGSSSLRGGKSLTRRLSYMAWKGRDAFNSSVASCMKLVS
;
A
#
# COMPACT_ATOMS: atom_id res chain seq x y z
N MET A 1 17.70 -23.62 -19.80
CA MET A 1 17.30 -24.70 -18.86
C MET A 1 18.36 -24.97 -17.78
N MET A 2 19.63 -25.25 -18.13
CA MET A 2 20.71 -25.56 -17.16
C MET A 2 20.97 -24.52 -16.04
N GLN A 3 20.70 -23.23 -16.25
CA GLN A 3 20.91 -22.20 -15.22
C GLN A 3 19.84 -22.23 -14.11
N ILE A 4 18.57 -22.50 -14.46
CA ILE A 4 17.47 -22.54 -13.48
C ILE A 4 17.58 -23.77 -12.58
N GLU A 5 18.06 -24.89 -13.11
CA GLU A 5 18.31 -26.10 -12.31
C GLU A 5 19.43 -25.88 -11.30
N ARG A 6 20.54 -25.25 -11.70
CA ARG A 6 21.62 -24.86 -10.77
C ARG A 6 21.15 -23.89 -9.68
N ILE A 7 20.32 -22.91 -10.04
CA ILE A 7 19.73 -21.99 -9.05
C ILE A 7 18.81 -22.78 -8.11
N TRP A 8 18.00 -23.69 -8.63
CA TRP A 8 17.12 -24.52 -7.80
C TRP A 8 17.89 -25.43 -6.83
N GLU A 9 18.96 -26.07 -7.28
CA GLU A 9 19.86 -26.86 -6.42
C GLU A 9 20.47 -26.01 -5.30
N PHE A 10 20.85 -24.76 -5.61
CA PHE A 10 21.32 -23.82 -4.59
C PHE A 10 20.21 -23.46 -3.60
N LEU A 11 18.99 -23.16 -4.08
CA LEU A 11 17.85 -22.83 -3.23
C LEU A 11 17.48 -23.99 -2.30
N GLN A 12 17.60 -25.24 -2.74
CA GLN A 12 17.36 -26.41 -1.90
C GLN A 12 18.34 -26.51 -0.71
N ARG A 13 19.53 -25.92 -0.80
CA ARG A 13 20.50 -25.84 0.32
C ARG A 13 20.16 -24.76 1.33
N LEU A 14 19.26 -23.84 1.01
CA LEU A 14 18.80 -22.81 1.94
C LEU A 14 17.80 -23.39 2.95
N THR A 15 17.59 -22.69 4.06
CA THR A 15 16.53 -23.07 5.00
C THR A 15 15.14 -22.86 4.37
N PRO A 16 14.10 -23.63 4.77
CA PRO A 16 12.73 -23.42 4.30
C PRO A 16 12.22 -22.00 4.53
N VAL A 17 12.63 -21.36 5.64
CA VAL A 17 12.29 -19.96 5.96
C VAL A 17 12.90 -19.04 4.91
N THR A 18 14.19 -19.17 4.61
CA THR A 18 14.87 -18.36 3.58
C THR A 18 14.22 -18.52 2.20
N ARG A 19 13.77 -19.74 1.84
CA ARG A 19 13.03 -19.98 0.59
C ARG A 19 11.65 -19.30 0.57
N SER A 20 10.95 -19.26 1.70
CA SER A 20 9.66 -18.57 1.85
C SER A 20 9.82 -17.04 1.75
N CYS A 21 10.85 -16.49 2.41
CA CYS A 21 11.23 -15.09 2.30
C CYS A 21 11.53 -14.73 0.84
N LEU A 22 12.32 -15.57 0.15
CA LEU A 22 12.64 -15.37 -1.25
C LEU A 22 11.39 -15.38 -2.13
N LEU A 23 10.46 -16.32 -1.93
CA LEU A 23 9.20 -16.33 -2.68
C LEU A 23 8.43 -15.02 -2.47
N THR A 24 8.29 -14.58 -1.22
CA THR A 24 7.58 -13.33 -0.88
C THR A 24 8.24 -12.12 -1.54
N GLU A 25 9.57 -12.04 -1.53
CA GLU A 25 10.30 -10.94 -2.18
C GLU A 25 10.21 -10.98 -3.70
N LEU A 26 10.29 -12.17 -4.32
CA LEU A 26 10.10 -12.31 -5.76
C LEU A 26 8.70 -11.86 -6.18
N GLU A 27 7.67 -12.18 -5.40
CA GLU A 27 6.30 -11.74 -5.64
C GLU A 27 6.14 -10.23 -5.41
N ARG A 28 6.80 -9.68 -4.38
CA ARG A 28 6.84 -8.24 -4.12
C ARG A 28 7.50 -7.48 -5.27
N LEU A 29 8.67 -7.94 -5.73
CA LEU A 29 9.39 -7.36 -6.85
C LEU A 29 8.55 -7.40 -8.13
N GLU A 30 7.87 -8.51 -8.40
CA GLU A 30 6.94 -8.61 -9.53
C GLU A 30 5.82 -7.56 -9.44
N LEU A 31 5.23 -7.36 -8.25
CA LEU A 31 4.21 -6.33 -8.02
C LEU A 31 4.75 -4.90 -8.17
N CYS A 32 5.99 -4.65 -7.74
CA CYS A 32 6.68 -3.38 -7.94
C CYS A 32 7.07 -3.13 -9.42
N GLY A 33 6.97 -4.16 -10.26
CA GLY A 33 7.47 -4.13 -11.61
C GLY A 33 9.00 -4.09 -11.63
N VAL A 34 9.66 -4.92 -10.84
CA VAL A 34 11.09 -5.21 -11.00
C VAL A 34 11.18 -6.56 -11.70
N GLU A 35 11.76 -6.58 -12.90
CA GLU A 35 11.93 -7.82 -13.65
C GLU A 35 13.23 -8.49 -13.23
N MET A 36 13.09 -9.73 -12.73
CA MET A 36 14.21 -10.61 -12.44
C MET A 36 14.18 -11.77 -13.45
N PRO A 37 15.12 -11.85 -14.40
CA PRO A 37 15.15 -12.93 -15.39
C PRO A 37 15.11 -14.31 -14.71
N GLY A 38 14.22 -15.20 -15.17
CA GLY A 38 14.06 -16.56 -14.62
C GLY A 38 13.32 -16.65 -13.28
N SER A 39 12.87 -15.53 -12.70
CA SER A 39 12.13 -15.55 -11.42
C SER A 39 10.78 -16.24 -11.49
N ALA A 40 10.08 -16.20 -12.63
CA ALA A 40 8.78 -16.84 -12.79
C ALA A 40 8.84 -18.37 -12.58
N ASP A 41 9.86 -19.03 -13.13
CA ASP A 41 10.07 -20.47 -12.97
C ASP A 41 10.46 -20.82 -11.53
N ILE A 42 11.28 -19.99 -10.89
CA ILE A 42 11.67 -20.14 -9.49
C ILE A 42 10.45 -19.96 -8.57
N GLN A 43 9.66 -18.91 -8.77
CA GLN A 43 8.41 -18.69 -8.03
C GLN A 43 7.45 -19.88 -8.22
N ALA A 44 7.29 -20.39 -9.43
CA ALA A 44 6.42 -21.55 -9.70
C ALA A 44 6.88 -22.79 -8.93
N LYS A 45 8.20 -23.07 -8.91
CA LYS A 45 8.78 -24.18 -8.14
C LYS A 45 8.64 -23.98 -6.62
N LEU A 46 8.95 -22.79 -6.11
CA LEU A 46 8.77 -22.45 -4.68
C LEU A 46 7.29 -22.56 -4.27
N ARG A 47 6.36 -22.03 -5.06
CA ARG A 47 4.90 -22.20 -4.83
C ARG A 47 4.50 -23.68 -4.86
N ALA A 48 5.14 -24.52 -5.67
CA ALA A 48 4.84 -25.95 -5.73
C ALA A 48 5.39 -26.69 -4.51
N GLU A 49 6.57 -26.32 -4.01
CA GLU A 49 7.16 -26.85 -2.77
C GLU A 49 6.26 -26.58 -1.57
N PHE A 50 5.89 -25.31 -1.33
CA PHE A 50 4.99 -24.94 -0.24
C PHE A 50 3.57 -25.49 -0.43
N ARG A 51 3.18 -25.92 -1.63
CA ARG A 51 1.92 -26.65 -1.85
C ARG A 51 2.03 -28.15 -1.49
N LYS A 52 3.22 -28.75 -1.53
CA LYS A 52 3.45 -30.19 -1.30
C LYS A 52 3.67 -30.54 0.17
N ASP A 53 4.24 -29.65 0.98
CA ASP A 53 4.55 -29.91 2.39
C ASP A 53 3.33 -29.83 3.35
N GLY A 54 2.11 -29.95 2.83
CA GLY A 54 0.90 -29.93 3.67
C GLY A 54 0.55 -28.57 4.28
N SER A 55 1.23 -27.48 3.92
CA SER A 55 0.69 -26.11 4.09
C SER A 55 -0.16 -25.73 2.87
N SER A 56 -1.09 -26.62 2.51
CA SER A 56 -2.26 -26.21 1.77
C SER A 56 -3.01 -25.18 2.63
N GLN A 57 -2.71 -23.89 2.44
CA GLN A 57 -3.69 -22.82 2.63
C GLN A 57 -4.84 -23.00 1.63
N GLY A 58 -5.51 -24.15 1.76
CA GLY A 58 -6.76 -24.48 1.12
C GLY A 58 -7.76 -23.41 1.50
N ARG A 59 -8.50 -22.93 0.50
CA ARG A 59 -9.33 -21.73 0.54
C ARG A 59 -10.52 -21.77 1.53
N GLY A 60 -10.61 -22.74 2.44
CA GLY A 60 -11.48 -22.74 3.61
C GLY A 60 -10.86 -23.62 4.70
N GLY A 61 -10.46 -23.04 5.83
CA GLY A 61 -9.87 -23.78 6.97
C GLY A 61 -8.62 -23.15 7.60
N ASP A 62 -7.97 -22.18 6.95
CA ASP A 62 -6.71 -21.59 7.42
C ASP A 62 -6.87 -20.83 8.76
N PRO A 63 -6.27 -21.30 9.88
CA PRO A 63 -6.33 -20.62 11.17
C PRO A 63 -5.78 -19.19 11.14
N ALA A 64 -4.87 -18.88 10.21
CA ALA A 64 -4.39 -17.53 9.99
C ALA A 64 -5.50 -16.60 9.51
N ARG A 65 -6.44 -17.08 8.68
CA ARG A 65 -7.57 -16.25 8.20
C ARG A 65 -8.49 -15.82 9.33
N TYR A 66 -8.80 -16.72 10.24
CA TYR A 66 -9.61 -16.38 11.42
C TYR A 66 -8.86 -15.42 12.34
N PHE A 67 -7.54 -15.62 12.51
CA PHE A 67 -6.70 -14.73 13.29
C PHE A 67 -6.64 -13.31 12.70
N PHE A 68 -6.48 -13.18 11.38
CA PHE A 68 -6.40 -11.88 10.70
C PHE A 68 -7.74 -11.29 10.27
N ALA A 69 -8.87 -11.94 10.56
CA ALA A 69 -10.19 -11.51 10.10
C ALA A 69 -10.53 -10.06 10.47
N ALA A 70 -10.09 -9.60 11.66
CA ALA A 70 -10.29 -8.22 12.10
C ALA A 70 -9.53 -7.18 11.27
N LEU A 71 -8.44 -7.59 10.60
CA LEU A 71 -7.64 -6.72 9.75
C LEU A 71 -8.23 -6.58 8.34
N GLU A 72 -9.07 -7.52 7.91
CA GLU A 72 -9.58 -7.61 6.53
C GLU A 72 -10.08 -6.26 5.96
N PRO A 73 -10.80 -5.42 6.72
CA PRO A 73 -11.24 -4.11 6.24
C PRO A 73 -10.11 -3.13 5.93
N VAL A 74 -8.92 -3.30 6.51
CA VAL A 74 -7.75 -2.39 6.35
C VAL A 74 -6.60 -3.01 5.55
N LEU A 75 -6.74 -4.26 5.11
CA LEU A 75 -5.76 -4.93 4.25
C LEU A 75 -5.72 -4.34 2.84
N VAL A 76 -4.53 -4.27 2.27
CA VAL A 76 -4.30 -3.84 0.88
C VAL A 76 -3.36 -4.79 0.15
N ASN A 77 -3.58 -4.95 -1.16
CA ASN A 77 -2.75 -5.84 -1.99
C ASN A 77 -1.43 -5.18 -2.42
N SER A 78 -1.32 -3.85 -2.33
CA SER A 78 -0.08 -3.12 -2.60
C SER A 78 0.99 -3.45 -1.56
N ALA A 79 2.25 -3.52 -1.99
CA ALA A 79 3.42 -3.51 -1.14
C ALA A 79 4.05 -2.11 -1.19
N PRO A 80 3.55 -1.13 -0.42
CA PRO A 80 4.09 0.22 -0.42
C PRO A 80 5.56 0.18 -0.04
N GLU A 81 6.42 0.71 -0.90
CA GLU A 81 7.86 0.80 -0.68
C GLU A 81 8.23 1.87 0.37
N HIS A 82 7.22 2.60 0.88
CA HIS A 82 7.37 3.65 1.87
C HIS A 82 6.46 3.41 3.08
N GLU A 83 6.79 4.09 4.19
CA GLU A 83 5.92 4.16 5.35
C GLU A 83 4.57 4.76 4.96
N ASN A 84 3.50 4.08 5.34
CA ASN A 84 2.11 4.48 5.09
C ASN A 84 1.32 4.42 6.39
N CYS A 85 0.20 5.12 6.42
CA CYS A 85 -0.68 5.20 7.57
C CYS A 85 -2.02 4.50 7.31
N GLY A 86 -2.52 3.76 8.29
CA GLY A 86 -3.87 3.17 8.27
C GLY A 86 -4.07 1.98 7.32
N ARG A 87 -3.01 1.46 6.70
CA ARG A 87 -3.07 0.33 5.75
C ARG A 87 -2.06 -0.73 6.12
N ILE A 88 -2.44 -2.00 5.91
CA ILE A 88 -1.59 -3.15 6.17
C ILE A 88 -1.45 -3.95 4.87
N PRO A 89 -0.23 -4.12 4.32
CA PRO A 89 0.00 -4.95 3.14
C PRO A 89 -0.34 -6.41 3.45
N ARG A 90 -1.09 -7.08 2.57
CA ARG A 90 -1.39 -8.52 2.72
C ARG A 90 -0.12 -9.37 2.74
N GLY A 91 0.90 -8.94 2.02
CA GLY A 91 2.21 -9.61 1.99
C GLY A 91 2.89 -9.67 3.37
N SER A 92 2.56 -8.76 4.29
CA SER A 92 3.13 -8.74 5.64
C SER A 92 2.51 -9.79 6.57
N LEU A 93 1.35 -10.38 6.22
CA LEU A 93 0.62 -11.29 7.11
C LEU A 93 1.30 -12.64 7.28
N ALA A 94 1.79 -13.25 6.20
CA ALA A 94 2.41 -14.57 6.28
C ALA A 94 3.70 -14.57 7.11
N PRO A 95 4.65 -13.62 6.93
CA PRO A 95 5.82 -13.52 7.80
C PRO A 95 5.48 -13.31 9.28
N ILE A 96 4.50 -12.45 9.57
CA ILE A 96 4.05 -12.20 10.94
C ILE A 96 3.41 -13.46 11.54
N TRP A 97 2.58 -14.17 10.77
CA TRP A 97 1.97 -15.43 11.20
C TRP A 97 3.03 -16.48 11.53
N GLU A 98 4.03 -16.65 10.66
CA GLU A 98 5.08 -17.63 10.88
C GLU A 98 5.89 -17.33 12.13
N TRP A 99 6.25 -16.06 12.33
CA TRP A 99 6.93 -15.62 13.54
C TRP A 99 6.10 -15.87 14.82
N ILE A 100 4.78 -15.64 14.77
CA ILE A 100 3.89 -15.95 15.89
C ILE A 100 3.93 -17.44 16.24
N ASN A 101 3.88 -18.31 15.22
CA ASN A 101 3.85 -19.77 15.40
C ASN A 101 5.18 -20.36 15.82
N ARG A 102 6.31 -19.80 15.39
CA ARG A 102 7.63 -20.37 15.68
C ARG A 102 8.28 -19.81 16.93
N ASP A 103 8.25 -18.49 17.08
CA ASP A 103 9.09 -17.80 18.06
C ASP A 103 8.28 -17.11 19.15
N LEU A 104 7.11 -16.56 18.83
CA LEU A 104 6.38 -15.72 19.79
C LEU A 104 5.63 -16.55 20.83
N LEU A 105 4.72 -17.43 20.37
CA LEU A 105 3.82 -18.19 21.22
C LEU A 105 3.61 -19.61 20.67
N PRO A 106 4.68 -20.41 20.48
CA PRO A 106 4.61 -21.64 19.70
C PRO A 106 3.68 -22.71 20.27
N THR A 107 3.53 -22.78 21.60
CA THR A 107 2.61 -23.72 22.25
C THR A 107 1.15 -23.27 22.09
N MET A 108 0.86 -22.02 22.46
CA MET A 108 -0.50 -21.46 22.33
C MET A 108 -0.97 -21.38 20.88
N ALA A 109 -0.06 -21.15 19.92
CA ALA A 109 -0.38 -21.12 18.52
C ALA A 109 -0.77 -22.51 17.99
N ARG A 110 -0.07 -23.57 18.44
CA ARG A 110 -0.45 -24.97 18.17
C ARG A 110 -1.83 -25.29 18.74
N ASP A 111 -2.07 -24.98 20.01
CA ASP A 111 -3.38 -25.19 20.65
C ASP A 111 -4.50 -24.47 19.90
N TYR A 112 -4.25 -23.23 19.45
CA TYR A 112 -5.19 -22.45 18.66
C TYR A 112 -5.47 -23.09 17.29
N VAL A 113 -4.44 -23.54 16.58
CA VAL A 113 -4.57 -24.22 15.29
C VAL A 113 -5.41 -25.49 15.43
N ASP A 114 -5.13 -26.30 16.45
CA ASP A 114 -5.88 -27.53 16.72
C ASP A 114 -7.35 -27.24 17.06
N GLU A 115 -7.61 -26.21 17.86
CA GLU A 115 -8.96 -25.77 18.22
C GLU A 115 -9.74 -25.29 16.99
N ILE A 116 -9.14 -24.45 16.14
CA ILE A 116 -9.79 -23.96 14.91
C ILE A 116 -10.09 -25.10 13.94
N ASN A 117 -9.17 -26.06 13.80
CA ASN A 117 -9.37 -27.21 12.92
C ASN A 117 -10.57 -28.06 13.39
N LYS A 118 -10.65 -28.33 14.71
CA LYS A 118 -11.80 -29.05 15.31
C LYS A 118 -13.11 -28.31 15.11
N LEU A 119 -13.14 -27.01 15.39
CA LEU A 119 -14.34 -26.17 15.27
C LEU A 119 -14.79 -25.98 13.82
N THR A 120 -13.84 -25.97 12.87
CA THR A 120 -14.13 -25.90 11.43
C THR A 120 -14.78 -27.19 10.96
N ALA A 121 -14.26 -28.36 11.39
CA ALA A 121 -14.87 -29.65 11.08
C ALA A 121 -16.30 -29.80 11.65
N ALA A 122 -16.59 -29.11 12.76
CA ALA A 122 -17.90 -29.09 13.40
C ALA A 122 -18.83 -27.95 12.93
N ASP A 123 -18.42 -27.13 11.95
CA ASP A 123 -19.13 -25.95 11.41
C ASP A 123 -19.65 -24.94 12.47
N LYS A 124 -18.85 -24.72 13.53
CA LYS A 124 -19.26 -23.86 14.65
C LYS A 124 -18.77 -22.42 14.50
N GLN A 125 -19.38 -21.66 13.59
CA GLN A 125 -18.96 -20.30 13.21
C GLN A 125 -18.81 -19.31 14.39
N LYS A 126 -19.70 -19.36 15.38
CA LYS A 126 -19.64 -18.47 16.55
C LYS A 126 -18.47 -18.82 17.47
N GLU A 127 -18.20 -20.10 17.65
CA GLU A 127 -17.09 -20.61 18.47
C GLU A 127 -15.74 -20.31 17.79
N LEU A 128 -15.66 -20.45 16.47
CA LEU A 128 -14.48 -20.07 15.67
C LEU A 128 -14.08 -18.61 15.90
N ARG A 129 -15.04 -17.68 15.80
CA ARG A 129 -14.79 -16.25 16.04
C ARG A 129 -14.33 -15.99 17.48
N LYS A 130 -14.89 -16.69 18.45
CA LYS A 130 -14.51 -16.55 19.87
C LYS A 130 -13.11 -17.10 20.15
N ALA A 131 -12.75 -18.25 19.56
CA ALA A 131 -11.41 -18.82 19.66
C ALA A 131 -10.37 -17.88 19.06
N ALA A 132 -10.62 -17.35 17.86
CA ALA A 132 -9.76 -16.35 17.21
C ALA A 132 -9.62 -15.09 18.05
N ALA A 133 -10.72 -14.53 18.54
CA ALA A 133 -10.68 -13.33 19.39
C ALA A 133 -9.87 -13.55 20.68
N THR A 134 -9.94 -14.75 21.26
CA THR A 134 -9.18 -15.11 22.47
C THR A 134 -7.69 -15.20 22.18
N PHE A 135 -7.31 -15.84 21.07
CA PHE A 135 -5.90 -15.96 20.67
C PHE A 135 -5.31 -14.60 20.27
N GLN A 136 -6.05 -13.77 19.54
CA GLN A 136 -5.69 -12.37 19.25
C GLN A 136 -5.38 -11.58 20.53
N THR A 137 -6.23 -11.68 21.56
CA THR A 137 -5.99 -10.99 22.84
C THR A 137 -4.73 -11.50 23.53
N LYS A 138 -4.43 -12.81 23.48
CA LYS A 138 -3.20 -13.39 24.04
C LYS A 138 -1.96 -12.87 23.31
N VAL A 139 -1.98 -12.88 21.98
CA VAL A 139 -0.88 -12.35 21.14
C VAL A 139 -0.66 -10.86 21.43
N LEU A 140 -1.73 -10.05 21.46
CA LEU A 140 -1.63 -8.63 21.74
C LEU A 140 -0.99 -8.35 23.09
N LYS A 141 -1.47 -8.99 24.17
CA LYS A 141 -0.90 -8.83 25.52
C LYS A 141 0.57 -9.22 25.59
N TYR A 142 0.95 -10.30 24.90
CA TYR A 142 2.35 -10.73 24.84
C TYR A 142 3.21 -9.68 24.14
N LEU A 143 2.75 -9.17 22.99
CA LEU A 143 3.47 -8.14 22.23
C LEU A 143 3.57 -6.81 22.98
N GLU A 144 2.53 -6.40 23.71
CA GLU A 144 2.55 -5.19 24.54
C GLU A 144 3.60 -5.29 25.65
N ASN A 145 3.72 -6.47 26.28
CA ASN A 145 4.77 -6.71 27.27
C ASN A 145 6.16 -6.82 26.62
N ALA A 146 6.27 -7.51 25.49
CA ALA A 146 7.53 -7.75 24.80
C ALA A 146 8.11 -6.48 24.16
N LEU A 147 7.28 -5.48 23.83
CA LEU A 147 7.72 -4.21 23.26
C LEU A 147 7.89 -3.10 24.32
N GLY A 148 7.95 -3.46 25.60
CA GLY A 148 8.08 -2.51 26.71
C GLY A 148 9.42 -1.79 26.83
N SER A 149 10.46 -2.21 26.10
CA SER A 149 11.78 -1.55 26.10
C SER A 149 12.37 -1.33 24.69
N PRO A 150 13.24 -0.32 24.49
CA PRO A 150 13.93 -0.07 23.21
C PRO A 150 14.78 -1.25 22.70
N GLU A 151 15.41 -2.00 23.62
CA GLU A 151 16.19 -3.19 23.29
C GLU A 151 15.29 -4.29 22.71
N ALA A 152 14.12 -4.49 23.33
CA ALA A 152 13.17 -5.51 22.90
C ALA A 152 12.50 -5.15 21.56
N VAL A 153 12.30 -3.86 21.28
CA VAL A 153 11.92 -3.36 19.95
C VAL A 153 12.97 -3.75 18.90
N THR A 154 14.24 -3.50 19.19
CA THR A 154 15.36 -3.82 18.27
C THR A 154 15.47 -5.33 18.04
N GLN A 155 15.35 -6.12 19.10
CA GLN A 155 15.35 -7.58 19.01
C GLN A 155 14.15 -8.10 18.18
N THR A 156 12.96 -7.51 18.36
CA THR A 156 11.77 -7.90 17.60
C THR A 156 11.94 -7.58 16.11
N ARG A 157 12.50 -6.41 15.77
CA ARG A 157 12.86 -6.08 14.38
C ARG A 157 13.82 -7.10 13.78
N ALA A 158 14.89 -7.45 14.51
CA ALA A 158 15.88 -8.42 14.06
C ALA A 158 15.27 -9.82 13.85
N LYS A 159 14.39 -10.27 14.76
CA LYS A 159 13.67 -11.54 14.61
C LYS A 159 12.71 -11.52 13.41
N LEU A 160 11.95 -10.45 13.21
CA LEU A 160 11.02 -10.38 12.09
C LEU A 160 11.75 -10.33 10.74
N ALA A 161 12.93 -9.71 10.70
CA ALA A 161 13.80 -9.67 9.51
C ALA A 161 14.30 -11.05 9.06
N THR A 162 14.20 -12.10 9.88
CA THR A 162 14.52 -13.47 9.42
C THR A 162 13.42 -14.07 8.54
N TYR A 163 12.19 -13.53 8.63
CA TYR A 163 10.99 -14.01 7.92
C TYR A 163 10.59 -13.16 6.72
N THR A 164 11.20 -11.99 6.53
CA THR A 164 10.90 -11.10 5.41
C THR A 164 12.03 -10.10 5.20
N ALA A 165 12.31 -9.76 3.94
CA ALA A 165 13.25 -8.68 3.63
C ALA A 165 12.55 -7.31 3.57
N SER A 166 11.24 -7.26 3.80
CA SER A 166 10.50 -6.00 3.80
C SER A 166 10.94 -5.12 4.97
N PRO A 167 11.41 -3.89 4.70
CA PRO A 167 11.77 -2.94 5.75
C PRO A 167 10.54 -2.47 6.54
N SER A 168 9.32 -2.62 6.01
CA SER A 168 8.07 -2.20 6.67
C SER A 168 7.53 -3.22 7.67
N ALA A 169 8.08 -4.43 7.74
CA ALA A 169 7.46 -5.54 8.45
C ALA A 169 7.17 -5.24 9.92
N TYR A 170 8.11 -4.58 10.61
CA TYR A 170 7.91 -4.19 12.01
C TYR A 170 6.82 -3.12 12.17
N HIS A 171 6.76 -2.16 11.25
CA HIS A 171 5.70 -1.15 11.23
C HIS A 171 4.33 -1.77 10.92
N ASP A 172 4.28 -2.79 10.07
CA ASP A 172 3.05 -3.52 9.80
C ASP A 172 2.60 -4.36 11.00
N LEU A 173 3.55 -4.89 11.79
CA LEU A 173 3.26 -5.53 13.07
C LEU A 173 2.67 -4.54 14.10
N THR A 174 3.23 -3.34 14.23
CA THR A 174 2.67 -2.33 15.17
C THR A 174 1.28 -1.87 14.74
N LYS A 175 1.04 -1.72 13.44
CA LYS A 175 -0.31 -1.46 12.91
C LYS A 175 -1.27 -2.60 13.21
N LEU A 176 -0.85 -3.85 13.03
CA LEU A 176 -1.65 -5.01 13.38
C LEU A 176 -2.05 -4.98 14.86
N MET A 177 -1.11 -4.67 15.75
CA MET A 177 -1.40 -4.54 17.18
C MET A 177 -2.44 -3.46 17.46
N CYS A 178 -2.32 -2.29 16.82
CA CYS A 178 -3.29 -1.21 16.95
C CYS A 178 -4.70 -1.65 16.51
N VAL A 179 -4.82 -2.32 15.36
CA VAL A 179 -6.12 -2.79 14.86
C VAL A 179 -6.70 -3.88 15.75
N LEU A 180 -5.88 -4.82 16.25
CA LEU A 180 -6.36 -5.84 17.19
C LEU A 180 -6.84 -5.23 18.51
N ARG A 181 -6.14 -4.22 19.02
CA ARG A 181 -6.54 -3.48 20.24
C ARG A 181 -7.87 -2.76 20.07
N THR A 182 -8.08 -2.18 18.90
CA THR A 182 -9.22 -1.31 18.61
C THR A 182 -10.30 -1.99 17.75
N ARG A 183 -10.25 -3.32 17.64
CA ARG A 183 -11.08 -4.12 16.70
C ARG A 183 -12.57 -3.84 16.82
N ASP A 184 -13.09 -3.73 18.03
CA ASP A 184 -14.52 -3.55 18.28
C ASP A 184 -14.96 -2.12 17.95
N ALA A 185 -14.10 -1.13 18.25
CA ALA A 185 -14.34 0.26 17.92
C ALA A 185 -14.27 0.49 16.40
N LEU A 186 -13.30 -0.10 15.72
CA LEU A 186 -13.17 -0.05 14.26
C LEU A 186 -14.32 -0.78 13.56
N ALA A 187 -14.78 -1.92 14.09
CA ALA A 187 -15.96 -2.61 13.57
C ALA A 187 -17.22 -1.74 13.67
N LYS A 188 -17.50 -1.17 14.85
CA LYS A 188 -18.63 -0.24 15.05
C LYS A 188 -18.55 0.98 14.13
N PHE A 189 -17.36 1.56 14.01
CA PHE A 189 -17.12 2.68 13.10
C PHE A 189 -17.39 2.28 11.64
N ASN A 190 -16.89 1.13 11.21
CA ASN A 190 -17.10 0.60 9.86
C ASN A 190 -18.59 0.34 9.58
N ASP A 191 -19.33 -0.22 10.53
CA ASP A 191 -20.76 -0.51 10.38
C ASP A 191 -21.61 0.78 10.31
N ALA A 192 -21.17 1.86 10.95
CA ALA A 192 -21.84 3.16 10.90
C ALA A 192 -21.65 3.93 9.58
N LEU A 193 -20.65 3.55 8.78
CA LEU A 193 -20.38 4.18 7.49
C LEU A 193 -21.34 3.67 6.40
N PRO A 194 -21.72 4.49 5.41
CA PRO A 194 -22.42 4.03 4.21
C PRO A 194 -21.54 3.08 3.38
N ALA A 195 -22.13 2.05 2.76
CA ALA A 195 -21.37 1.06 1.97
C ALA A 195 -20.60 1.69 0.80
N ASN A 196 -21.18 2.70 0.16
CA ASN A 196 -20.55 3.51 -0.88
C ASN A 196 -20.91 4.99 -0.67
N ILE A 197 -19.94 5.86 -0.89
CA ILE A 197 -20.04 7.32 -0.76
C ILE A 197 -19.78 7.92 -2.14
N GLU A 198 -20.87 8.10 -2.90
CA GLU A 198 -20.78 8.70 -4.23
C GLU A 198 -20.57 10.21 -4.19
N LYS A 199 -21.32 10.89 -3.31
CA LYS A 199 -21.21 12.33 -3.07
C LYS A 199 -20.67 12.55 -1.67
N PHE A 200 -19.57 13.28 -1.57
CA PHE A 200 -18.97 13.69 -0.31
C PHE A 200 -19.23 15.18 -0.08
N ASP A 201 -20.51 15.49 0.13
CA ASP A 201 -21.01 16.85 0.41
C ASP A 201 -20.78 17.25 1.88
N ASP A 202 -21.14 18.47 2.24
CA ASP A 202 -20.91 18.99 3.59
C ASP A 202 -21.68 18.20 4.66
N ALA A 203 -22.85 17.63 4.34
CA ALA A 203 -23.62 16.80 5.27
C ALA A 203 -22.93 15.45 5.53
N MET A 204 -22.49 14.77 4.48
CA MET A 204 -21.73 13.53 4.60
C MET A 204 -20.40 13.77 5.31
N LEU A 205 -19.70 14.86 4.97
CA LEU A 205 -18.45 15.25 5.61
C LEU A 205 -18.64 15.48 7.12
N ALA A 206 -19.69 16.21 7.52
CA ALA A 206 -20.01 16.43 8.93
C ALA A 206 -20.29 15.12 9.66
N LYS A 207 -21.07 14.21 9.06
CA LYS A 207 -21.36 12.88 9.62
C LYS A 207 -20.09 12.06 9.82
N VAL A 208 -19.25 11.96 8.80
CA VAL A 208 -17.99 11.20 8.86
C VAL A 208 -17.01 11.82 9.86
N THR A 209 -16.92 13.14 9.91
CA THR A 209 -16.07 13.87 10.87
C THR A 209 -16.52 13.61 12.31
N ALA A 210 -17.84 13.58 12.58
CA ALA A 210 -18.36 13.25 13.90
C ALA A 210 -17.99 11.81 14.32
N LEU A 211 -18.12 10.83 13.41
CA LEU A 211 -17.70 9.45 13.67
C LEU A 211 -16.19 9.35 13.95
N LEU A 212 -15.36 10.05 13.18
CA LEU A 212 -13.90 10.10 13.39
C LEU A 212 -13.54 10.78 14.71
N LYS A 213 -14.26 11.84 15.10
CA LYS A 213 -14.04 12.52 16.38
C LYS A 213 -14.35 11.60 17.56
N THR A 214 -15.44 10.82 17.49
CA THR A 214 -15.77 9.80 18.50
C THR A 214 -14.69 8.73 18.56
N LEU A 215 -14.28 8.18 17.41
CA LEU A 215 -13.21 7.17 17.35
C LEU A 215 -11.90 7.71 17.95
N GLY A 216 -11.48 8.91 17.55
CA GLY A 216 -10.22 9.51 18.00
C GLY A 216 -10.20 9.93 19.47
N LYS A 217 -11.36 10.19 20.09
CA LYS A 217 -11.45 10.50 21.51
C LYS A 217 -11.10 9.29 22.39
N GLU A 218 -11.51 8.10 21.96
CA GLU A 218 -11.25 6.84 22.66
C GLU A 218 -9.94 6.19 22.22
N HIS A 219 -9.62 6.30 20.92
CA HIS A 219 -8.52 5.60 20.26
C HIS A 219 -7.87 6.48 19.19
N ALA A 220 -6.99 7.40 19.61
CA ALA A 220 -6.30 8.30 18.69
C ALA A 220 -5.44 7.56 17.63
N ASP A 221 -4.86 6.43 18.01
CA ASP A 221 -4.06 5.55 17.14
C ASP A 221 -4.91 4.84 16.06
N ALA A 222 -6.23 4.71 16.27
CA ALA A 222 -7.16 4.11 15.31
C ALA A 222 -7.59 5.06 14.17
N VAL A 223 -7.38 6.38 14.32
CA VAL A 223 -7.85 7.40 13.36
C VAL A 223 -7.34 7.16 11.93
N PRO A 224 -6.06 6.82 11.69
CA PRO A 224 -5.58 6.50 10.35
C PRO A 224 -6.31 5.32 9.70
N PHE A 225 -6.68 4.30 10.48
CA PHE A 225 -7.46 3.16 9.97
C PHE A 225 -8.90 3.57 9.65
N GLY A 226 -9.51 4.42 10.49
CA GLY A 226 -10.81 5.03 10.18
C GLY A 226 -10.79 5.81 8.87
N LEU A 227 -9.75 6.62 8.63
CA LEU A 227 -9.53 7.33 7.36
C LEU A 227 -9.36 6.37 6.18
N ALA A 228 -8.64 5.25 6.37
CA ALA A 228 -8.47 4.25 5.32
C ALA A 228 -9.80 3.58 4.94
N LEU A 229 -10.66 3.30 5.92
CA LEU A 229 -12.00 2.74 5.71
C LEU A 229 -12.91 3.69 4.95
N ILE A 230 -12.87 4.99 5.28
CA ILE A 230 -13.59 6.03 4.53
C ILE A 230 -13.06 6.07 3.09
N GLY A 231 -11.74 6.11 2.92
CA GLY A 231 -11.07 6.14 1.62
C GLY A 231 -11.53 5.00 0.70
N LYS A 232 -11.69 3.79 1.23
CA LYS A 232 -12.18 2.62 0.48
C LYS A 232 -13.63 2.71 0.02
N ARG A 233 -14.45 3.56 0.65
CA ARG A 233 -15.88 3.73 0.34
C ARG A 233 -16.15 4.94 -0.56
N LEU A 234 -15.15 5.80 -0.77
CA LEU A 234 -15.29 6.97 -1.64
C LEU A 234 -15.21 6.57 -3.11
N LYS A 235 -16.18 7.02 -3.91
CA LYS A 235 -16.13 6.92 -5.38
C LYS A 235 -14.92 7.66 -5.96
N THR A 236 -14.62 8.83 -5.39
CA THR A 236 -13.49 9.68 -5.79
C THR A 236 -12.49 9.74 -4.64
N SER A 237 -11.42 8.95 -4.73
CA SER A 237 -10.50 8.71 -3.62
C SER A 237 -9.84 9.97 -3.06
N TRP A 238 -9.56 10.97 -3.92
CA TRP A 238 -8.97 12.24 -3.47
C TRP A 238 -9.91 13.09 -2.61
N HIS A 239 -11.24 12.84 -2.60
CA HIS A 239 -12.18 13.54 -1.71
C HIS A 239 -11.82 13.39 -0.22
N LEU A 240 -11.00 12.41 0.15
CA LEU A 240 -10.48 12.26 1.51
C LEU A 240 -9.79 13.53 2.02
N ILE A 241 -9.17 14.34 1.15
CA ILE A 241 -8.53 15.61 1.54
C ILE A 241 -9.51 16.65 2.10
N TYR A 242 -10.82 16.51 1.87
CA TYR A 242 -11.80 17.41 2.46
C TYR A 242 -11.82 17.33 3.98
N LEU A 243 -11.52 16.16 4.56
CA LEU A 243 -11.41 16.01 6.02
C LEU A 243 -10.26 16.84 6.60
N ALA A 244 -9.15 16.97 5.87
CA ALA A 244 -8.02 17.81 6.28
C ALA A 244 -8.30 19.30 6.03
N THR A 245 -8.77 19.64 4.82
CA THR A 245 -8.90 21.02 4.36
C THR A 245 -10.07 21.78 4.97
N LYS A 246 -11.19 21.12 5.27
CA LYS A 246 -12.37 21.76 5.87
C LYS A 246 -12.26 21.94 7.38
N ALA A 247 -11.42 21.14 8.04
CA ALA A 247 -11.11 21.31 9.45
C ALA A 247 -10.16 22.51 9.70
N ALA A 248 -9.38 22.88 8.69
CA ALA A 248 -8.38 23.94 8.79
C ALA A 248 -8.98 25.35 8.74
N PRO A 249 -8.41 26.33 9.47
CA PRO A 249 -8.86 27.71 9.45
C PRO A 249 -8.58 28.40 8.10
N SER A 250 -7.61 27.90 7.34
CA SER A 250 -7.27 28.39 6.00
C SER A 250 -6.83 27.24 5.09
N LYS A 251 -6.70 27.52 3.79
CA LYS A 251 -6.18 26.57 2.80
C LYS A 251 -4.66 26.46 2.78
N LYS A 252 -3.92 27.19 3.63
CA LYS A 252 -2.45 27.11 3.66
C LYS A 252 -2.00 25.73 4.11
N ALA A 253 -0.97 25.20 3.47
CA ALA A 253 -0.41 23.89 3.81
C ALA A 253 -0.03 23.78 5.30
N ALA A 254 0.54 24.85 5.89
CA ALA A 254 0.90 24.89 7.30
C ALA A 254 -0.32 24.78 8.24
N ASP A 255 -1.40 25.50 7.95
CA ASP A 255 -2.62 25.48 8.75
C ASP A 255 -3.31 24.11 8.67
N ILE A 256 -3.31 23.50 7.47
CA ILE A 256 -3.83 22.14 7.28
C ILE A 256 -2.97 21.11 8.02
N ALA A 257 -1.65 21.26 8.02
CA ALA A 257 -0.72 20.34 8.68
C ALA A 257 -0.90 20.33 10.21
N ALA A 258 -1.38 21.42 10.80
CA ALA A 258 -1.68 21.50 12.23
C ALA A 258 -2.99 20.79 12.64
N MET A 259 -3.80 20.34 11.66
CA MET A 259 -5.12 19.76 11.95
C MET A 259 -5.05 18.25 12.28
N PRO A 260 -6.00 17.73 13.10
CA PRO A 260 -6.02 16.31 13.49
C PRO A 260 -6.09 15.32 12.32
N TYR A 261 -6.67 15.72 11.19
CA TYR A 261 -6.84 14.88 10.00
C TYR A 261 -5.86 15.21 8.87
N ALA A 262 -4.79 15.97 9.15
CA ALA A 262 -3.76 16.30 8.18
C ALA A 262 -3.18 15.08 7.46
N ILE A 263 -3.12 13.93 8.14
CA ILE A 263 -2.63 12.66 7.59
C ILE A 263 -3.41 12.20 6.36
N ALA A 264 -4.66 12.63 6.19
CA ALA A 264 -5.47 12.36 5.00
C ALA A 264 -4.78 12.85 3.70
N VAL A 265 -4.03 13.96 3.75
CA VAL A 265 -3.27 14.46 2.60
C VAL A 265 -2.17 13.47 2.21
N SER A 266 -1.40 12.99 3.19
CA SER A 266 -0.38 11.96 2.97
C SER A 266 -0.98 10.66 2.44
N MET A 267 -2.16 10.25 2.94
CA MET A 267 -2.86 9.06 2.44
C MET A 267 -3.33 9.20 0.99
N VAL A 268 -3.72 10.41 0.55
CA VAL A 268 -4.02 10.66 -0.87
C VAL A 268 -2.75 10.62 -1.73
N LEU A 269 -1.61 11.11 -1.22
CA LEU A 269 -0.32 10.93 -1.92
C LEU A 269 0.09 9.45 -2.01
N ASP A 270 -0.21 8.64 -0.99
CA ASP A 270 -0.01 7.18 -1.05
C ASP A 270 -0.85 6.55 -2.18
N GLN A 271 -2.06 7.06 -2.44
CA GLN A 271 -2.89 6.58 -3.55
C GLN A 271 -2.31 6.93 -4.92
N VAL A 272 -1.66 8.09 -5.06
CA VAL A 272 -0.96 8.47 -6.30
C VAL A 272 0.22 7.52 -6.55
N GLU A 273 0.93 7.13 -5.50
CA GLU A 273 2.04 6.18 -5.59
C GLU A 273 1.57 4.76 -5.95
N ASP A 274 0.45 4.31 -5.38
CA ASP A 274 -0.19 3.06 -5.81
C ASP A 274 -0.62 3.11 -7.28
N ALA A 275 -1.23 4.22 -7.71
CA ALA A 275 -1.65 4.42 -9.09
C ALA A 275 -0.45 4.44 -10.05
N ARG A 276 0.69 5.02 -9.63
CA ARG A 276 1.96 4.97 -10.38
C ARG A 276 2.47 3.53 -10.53
N SER A 277 2.42 2.74 -9.47
CA SER A 277 2.84 1.34 -9.50
C SER A 277 1.93 0.51 -10.41
N ALA A 278 0.61 0.70 -10.30
CA ALA A 278 -0.36 0.08 -11.20
C ALA A 278 -0.18 0.52 -12.66
N LEU A 279 0.17 1.80 -12.89
CA LEU A 279 0.44 2.34 -14.22
C LEU A 279 1.63 1.62 -14.85
N ARG A 280 2.75 1.48 -14.12
CA ARG A 280 3.92 0.73 -14.60
C ARG A 280 3.54 -0.69 -15.02
N VAL A 281 2.77 -1.41 -14.19
CA VAL A 281 2.32 -2.77 -14.51
C VAL A 281 1.39 -2.79 -15.73
N ALA A 282 0.48 -1.81 -15.85
CA ALA A 282 -0.43 -1.70 -16.99
C ALA A 282 0.31 -1.45 -18.31
N LEU A 283 1.29 -0.54 -18.32
CA LEU A 283 2.14 -0.24 -19.47
C LEU A 283 2.90 -1.49 -19.93
N ARG A 284 3.56 -2.20 -19.00
CA ARG A 284 4.28 -3.45 -19.33
C ARG A 284 3.41 -4.54 -19.92
N LYS A 285 2.16 -4.65 -19.45
CA LYS A 285 1.20 -5.65 -19.95
C LYS A 285 0.44 -5.14 -21.19
N ASN A 286 0.87 -4.03 -21.80
CA ASN A 286 0.23 -3.38 -22.94
C ASN A 286 -1.27 -3.07 -22.71
N ARG A 287 -1.65 -2.80 -21.46
CA ARG A 287 -3.03 -2.47 -21.06
C ARG A 287 -3.27 -0.97 -21.15
N VAL A 288 -3.19 -0.42 -22.35
CA VAL A 288 -3.21 1.04 -22.63
C VAL A 288 -4.46 1.73 -22.08
N LEU A 289 -5.65 1.10 -22.17
CA LEU A 289 -6.88 1.68 -21.63
C LEU A 289 -6.86 1.78 -20.09
N VAL A 290 -6.28 0.80 -19.41
CA VAL A 290 -6.09 0.82 -17.96
C VAL A 290 -5.09 1.92 -17.59
N ALA A 291 -3.96 1.99 -18.30
CA ALA A 291 -2.97 3.04 -18.12
C ALA A 291 -3.58 4.45 -18.29
N ARG A 292 -4.43 4.65 -19.31
CA ARG A 292 -5.17 5.90 -19.52
C ARG A 292 -6.05 6.25 -18.32
N SER A 293 -6.85 5.29 -17.84
CA SER A 293 -7.75 5.52 -16.69
C SER A 293 -6.99 5.88 -15.41
N LEU A 294 -5.83 5.25 -15.18
CA LEU A 294 -4.95 5.53 -14.05
C LEU A 294 -4.34 6.94 -14.16
N LEU A 295 -3.88 7.36 -15.35
CA LEU A 295 -3.36 8.70 -15.56
C LEU A 295 -4.41 9.79 -15.32
N VAL A 296 -5.66 9.58 -15.77
CA VAL A 296 -6.75 10.52 -15.48
C VAL A 296 -6.95 10.67 -13.97
N ALA A 297 -7.04 9.55 -13.23
CA ALA A 297 -7.20 9.60 -11.78
C ALA A 297 -6.01 10.28 -11.06
N ILE A 298 -4.78 10.05 -11.54
CA ILE A 298 -3.57 10.72 -11.04
C ILE A 298 -3.66 12.24 -11.27
N TYR A 299 -3.98 12.68 -12.48
CA TYR A 299 -4.02 14.11 -12.81
C TYR A 299 -5.18 14.84 -12.12
N ASP A 300 -6.34 14.19 -11.97
CA ASP A 300 -7.46 14.72 -11.19
C ASP A 300 -7.05 14.92 -9.72
N THR A 301 -6.30 13.96 -9.15
CA THR A 301 -5.79 14.05 -7.79
C THR A 301 -4.74 15.15 -7.63
N GLU A 302 -3.78 15.24 -8.56
CA GLU A 302 -2.76 16.31 -8.61
C GLU A 302 -3.44 17.69 -8.65
N HIS A 303 -4.40 17.86 -9.57
CA HIS A 303 -5.14 19.11 -9.70
C HIS A 303 -5.93 19.43 -8.43
N ALA A 304 -6.61 18.43 -7.84
CA ALA A 304 -7.38 18.64 -6.63
C ALA A 304 -6.52 19.11 -5.45
N LEU A 305 -5.33 18.52 -5.29
CA LEU A 305 -4.35 18.92 -4.27
C LEU A 305 -3.88 20.37 -4.48
N GLN A 306 -3.50 20.73 -5.72
CA GLN A 306 -3.03 22.08 -6.06
C GLN A 306 -4.10 23.16 -5.85
N VAL A 307 -5.37 22.86 -6.16
CA VAL A 307 -6.48 23.83 -6.01
C VAL A 307 -6.91 24.02 -4.56
N ARG A 308 -6.76 22.98 -3.72
CA ARG A 308 -7.30 22.97 -2.35
C ARG A 308 -6.27 23.32 -1.28
N ILE A 309 -4.98 23.22 -1.61
CA ILE A 309 -3.89 23.48 -0.69
C ILE A 309 -3.05 24.63 -1.26
N ASN A 310 -3.17 25.80 -0.64
CA ASN A 310 -2.32 26.96 -0.95
C ASN A 310 -0.90 26.70 -0.43
N GLU A 311 0.08 27.25 -1.14
CA GLU A 311 1.51 27.11 -0.81
C GLU A 311 1.97 25.64 -0.76
N LEU A 312 1.26 24.74 -1.45
CA LEU A 312 1.59 23.31 -1.50
C LEU A 312 3.03 23.09 -1.95
N ASP A 313 3.51 23.82 -2.95
CA ASP A 313 4.85 23.69 -3.52
C ASP A 313 5.99 23.93 -2.53
N ALA A 314 5.75 24.73 -1.48
CA ALA A 314 6.72 25.04 -0.43
C ALA A 314 6.67 24.02 0.72
N SER A 315 5.70 23.10 0.71
CA SER A 315 5.50 22.10 1.76
C SER A 315 6.15 20.75 1.43
N GLN A 316 6.33 19.91 2.45
CA GLN A 316 6.79 18.53 2.27
C GLN A 316 5.84 17.71 1.37
N TRP A 317 4.53 18.00 1.42
CA TRP A 317 3.55 17.37 0.54
C TRP A 317 3.76 17.76 -0.93
N GLY A 318 4.08 19.02 -1.22
CA GLY A 318 4.39 19.48 -2.58
C GLY A 318 5.68 18.87 -3.11
N ALA A 319 6.73 18.80 -2.29
CA ALA A 319 7.98 18.14 -2.65
C ALA A 319 7.74 16.64 -2.99
N ARG A 320 6.93 15.95 -2.17
CA ARG A 320 6.54 14.56 -2.43
C ARG A 320 5.71 14.43 -3.71
N LEU A 321 4.68 15.27 -3.91
CA LEU A 321 3.86 15.26 -5.12
C LEU A 321 4.72 15.47 -6.37
N ARG A 322 5.65 16.43 -6.34
CA ARG A 322 6.55 16.71 -7.46
C ARG A 322 7.37 15.48 -7.84
N LYS A 323 8.02 14.84 -6.86
CA LYS A 323 8.78 13.59 -7.07
C LYS A 323 7.93 12.48 -7.69
N LEU A 324 6.68 12.32 -7.23
CA LEU A 324 5.73 11.36 -7.79
C LEU A 324 5.40 11.69 -9.25
N MET A 325 5.06 12.94 -9.54
CA MET A 325 4.71 13.40 -10.88
C MET A 325 5.87 13.32 -11.87
N ASP A 326 7.10 13.59 -11.42
CA ASP A 326 8.32 13.43 -12.23
C ASP A 326 8.53 11.96 -12.59
N ALA A 327 8.36 11.05 -11.64
CA ALA A 327 8.47 9.61 -11.89
C ALA A 327 7.34 9.09 -12.80
N ILE A 328 6.13 9.63 -12.71
CA ILE A 328 5.02 9.29 -13.60
C ILE A 328 5.28 9.82 -15.02
N ALA A 329 5.81 11.05 -15.14
CA ALA A 329 6.18 11.62 -16.43
C ALA A 329 7.24 10.78 -17.14
N ALA A 330 8.27 10.33 -16.41
CA ALA A 330 9.29 9.43 -16.96
C ALA A 330 8.70 8.10 -17.49
N LEU A 331 7.73 7.50 -16.77
CA LEU A 331 7.05 6.27 -17.23
C LEU A 331 6.24 6.50 -18.51
N VAL A 332 5.57 7.65 -18.62
CA VAL A 332 4.79 7.98 -19.82
C VAL A 332 5.71 8.28 -20.98
N GLU A 333 6.80 9.01 -20.77
CA GLU A 333 7.77 9.33 -21.82
C GLU A 333 8.47 8.09 -22.36
N GLU A 334 8.83 7.14 -21.48
CA GLU A 334 9.39 5.85 -21.89
C GLU A 334 8.42 5.07 -22.78
N GLU A 335 7.12 5.15 -22.53
CA GLU A 335 6.12 4.49 -23.37
C GLU A 335 5.89 5.23 -24.69
N VAL A 336 5.76 6.56 -24.65
CA VAL A 336 5.48 7.38 -25.83
C VAL A 336 6.63 7.32 -26.82
N SER A 337 7.88 7.35 -26.35
CA SER A 337 9.09 7.28 -27.18
C SER A 337 9.31 5.93 -27.90
N ARG A 338 8.55 4.89 -27.54
CA ARG A 338 8.52 3.62 -28.29
C ARG A 338 7.84 3.73 -29.65
N PHE A 339 7.04 4.78 -29.85
CA PHE A 339 6.30 5.02 -31.08
C PHE A 339 6.90 6.20 -31.84
N PRO A 340 6.91 6.16 -33.19
CA PRO A 340 7.32 7.31 -33.98
C PRO A 340 6.46 8.54 -33.67
N ASP A 341 7.09 9.73 -33.64
CA ASP A 341 6.45 11.02 -33.32
C ASP A 341 5.21 11.31 -34.18
N GLU A 342 5.19 10.77 -35.41
CA GLU A 342 4.14 10.96 -36.43
C GLU A 342 2.82 10.26 -36.09
N VAL A 343 2.87 9.18 -35.30
CA VAL A 343 1.68 8.35 -34.98
C VAL A 343 0.95 8.90 -33.75
N GLY A 344 1.66 9.57 -32.84
CA GLY A 344 1.15 10.03 -31.56
C GLY A 344 0.71 8.87 -30.65
N HIS A 345 0.60 9.14 -29.35
CA HIS A 345 0.16 8.12 -28.38
C HIS A 345 -0.95 8.67 -27.50
N VAL A 346 -1.98 7.85 -27.23
CA VAL A 346 -3.14 8.27 -26.43
C VAL A 346 -2.71 8.79 -25.05
N LEU A 347 -1.66 8.19 -24.47
CA LEU A 347 -1.13 8.59 -23.16
C LEU A 347 -0.32 9.90 -23.21
N GLY A 348 0.22 10.28 -24.37
CA GLY A 348 0.91 11.56 -24.58
C GLY A 348 -0.04 12.72 -24.86
N SER A 349 -1.35 12.47 -24.97
CA SER A 349 -2.32 13.51 -25.27
C SER A 349 -2.45 14.51 -24.12
N SER A 350 -2.26 15.80 -24.42
CA SER A 350 -2.50 16.90 -23.48
C SER A 350 -3.94 16.96 -22.96
N SER A 351 -4.89 16.34 -23.68
CA SER A 351 -6.28 16.22 -23.26
C SER A 351 -6.47 15.36 -22.00
N LEU A 352 -5.53 14.46 -21.69
CA LEU A 352 -5.58 13.63 -20.48
C LEU A 352 -5.29 14.43 -19.20
N ARG A 353 -4.50 15.50 -19.28
CA ARG A 353 -4.27 16.43 -18.17
C ARG A 353 -5.43 17.43 -18.02
N GLY A 354 -6.67 16.95 -18.17
CA GLY A 354 -7.89 17.75 -18.18
C GLY A 354 -7.92 18.81 -17.08
N GLY A 355 -7.91 20.07 -17.49
CA GLY A 355 -7.94 21.25 -16.63
C GLY A 355 -7.50 22.48 -17.43
N LYS A 356 -8.47 23.27 -17.91
CA LYS A 356 -8.25 24.53 -18.63
C LYS A 356 -7.37 25.45 -17.78
N SER A 357 -6.08 25.55 -18.11
CA SER A 357 -5.22 26.64 -17.65
C SER A 357 -4.05 26.83 -18.61
N LEU A 358 -4.08 27.96 -19.32
CA LEU A 358 -3.01 28.45 -20.19
C LEU A 358 -1.63 28.48 -19.49
N THR A 359 -1.61 28.57 -18.16
CA THR A 359 -0.38 28.62 -17.36
C THR A 359 0.40 27.29 -17.38
N ARG A 360 -0.26 26.15 -17.66
CA ARG A 360 0.40 24.83 -17.76
C ARG A 360 0.89 24.48 -19.17
N ARG A 361 0.41 25.19 -20.21
CA ARG A 361 0.96 25.09 -21.58
C ARG A 361 2.42 25.56 -21.61
N LEU A 362 2.78 26.53 -20.77
CA LEU A 362 4.15 26.99 -20.60
C LEU A 362 5.04 25.97 -19.88
N SER A 363 4.50 25.17 -18.95
CA SER A 363 5.28 24.12 -18.27
C SER A 363 5.65 22.99 -19.22
N TYR A 364 4.72 22.56 -20.08
CA TYR A 364 5.00 21.57 -21.12
C TYR A 364 5.95 22.12 -22.22
N MET A 365 5.81 23.40 -22.58
CA MET A 365 6.77 24.06 -23.48
C MET A 365 8.14 24.30 -22.84
N ALA A 366 8.22 24.55 -21.53
CA ALA A 366 9.48 24.64 -20.80
C ALA A 366 10.16 23.28 -20.64
N TRP A 367 9.37 22.20 -20.60
CA TRP A 367 9.88 20.82 -20.60
C TRP A 367 10.41 20.44 -21.99
N LYS A 368 9.60 20.66 -23.05
CA LYS A 368 10.02 20.40 -24.45
C LYS A 368 11.14 21.34 -24.94
N GLY A 369 11.20 22.56 -24.42
CA GLY A 369 12.28 23.51 -24.71
C GLY A 369 13.62 23.14 -24.08
N ARG A 370 13.63 22.32 -23.03
CA ARG A 370 14.87 21.87 -22.37
C ARG A 370 15.59 20.78 -23.18
N ASP A 371 14.83 19.91 -23.84
CA ASP A 371 15.40 18.86 -24.69
C ASP A 371 15.88 19.38 -26.04
N ALA A 372 15.17 20.36 -26.61
CA ALA A 372 15.60 21.05 -27.84
C ALA A 372 16.94 21.81 -27.65
N PHE A 373 17.15 22.43 -26.48
CA PHE A 373 18.40 23.13 -26.19
C PHE A 373 19.58 22.16 -26.02
N ASN A 374 19.37 21.01 -25.38
CA ASN A 374 20.42 20.00 -25.23
C ASN A 374 20.79 19.32 -26.56
N SER A 375 19.82 19.10 -27.47
CA SER A 375 20.11 18.55 -28.80
C SER A 375 20.82 19.54 -29.73
N SER A 376 20.51 20.85 -29.62
CA SER A 376 21.17 21.88 -30.42
C SER A 376 22.60 22.17 -29.94
N VAL A 377 22.87 22.14 -28.63
CA VAL A 377 24.23 22.29 -28.10
C VAL A 377 25.11 21.07 -28.45
N ALA A 378 24.54 19.86 -28.42
CA ALA A 378 25.25 18.64 -28.86
C ALA A 378 25.51 18.61 -30.37
N SER A 379 24.65 19.24 -31.19
CA SER A 379 24.85 19.34 -32.64
C SER A 379 25.83 20.45 -33.03
N CYS A 380 25.86 21.57 -32.30
CA CYS A 380 26.84 22.63 -32.54
C CYS A 380 28.27 22.23 -32.10
N MET A 381 28.43 21.39 -31.06
CA MET A 381 29.75 20.88 -30.67
C MET A 381 30.32 19.81 -31.62
N LYS A 382 29.50 19.19 -32.48
CA LYS A 382 29.97 18.26 -33.53
C LYS A 382 30.39 18.94 -34.85
N LEU A 383 30.18 20.25 -34.98
CA LEU A 383 30.60 21.04 -36.15
C LEU A 383 31.88 21.84 -35.91
N VAL A 384 32.52 21.69 -34.74
CA VAL A 384 33.75 22.40 -34.35
C VAL A 384 34.89 21.44 -33.96
N SER A 385 34.80 20.15 -34.34
CA SER A 385 35.90 19.18 -34.22
C SER A 385 36.37 18.69 -35.57
#